data_AF-A0A527Z503-F1
#
_entry.id   AF-A0A527Z503-F1
#
_cell.length_a   1.000
_cell.length_b   1.000
_cell.length_c   1.000
_cell.angle_alpha   90.00
_cell.angle_beta   90.00
_cell.angle_gamma   90.00
#
_symmetry.space_group_name_H-M   'P 1'
#
loop_
_entity.id
_entity.type
_entity.pdbx_description
1 polymer ?
#
loop_
_entity_poly.entity_id
_entity_poly.type
_entity_poly.pdbx_seq_one_letter_code
_entity_poly.pdbx_strand_id
1 'polypeptide(L)'
;MTYRAVAAITLMLVAAATPALATESIVCSAEGDAASIEILMGHTAVIAVARVWLDAGGRNWTTDGQPGSTKVIVGQAFEDDQHMAIDLTDGGINSIVAKL
;
A
#
# COMPACT_ATOMS: atom_id res chain seq x y z
N MET A 1 -44.76 -14.77 8.59
CA MET A 1 -43.77 -13.93 7.87
C MET A 1 -44.14 -13.93 6.40
N THR A 2 -44.50 -12.76 5.86
CA THR A 2 -44.99 -12.61 4.48
C THR A 2 -43.83 -12.64 3.49
N TYR A 3 -44.02 -13.26 2.31
CA TYR A 3 -43.04 -13.36 1.22
C TYR A 3 -42.37 -12.02 0.85
N ARG A 4 -43.07 -10.90 1.07
CA ARG A 4 -42.57 -9.54 0.83
C ARG A 4 -41.41 -9.16 1.77
N ALA A 5 -41.46 -9.59 3.03
CA ALA A 5 -40.38 -9.33 3.99
C ALA A 5 -39.12 -10.12 3.65
N VAL A 6 -39.28 -11.37 3.19
CA VAL A 6 -38.17 -12.22 2.75
C VAL A 6 -37.47 -11.60 1.53
N ALA A 7 -38.23 -11.18 0.52
CA ALA A 7 -37.66 -10.55 -0.69
C ALA A 7 -36.88 -9.25 -0.39
N ALA A 8 -37.38 -8.42 0.53
CA ALA A 8 -36.70 -7.18 0.91
C ALA A 8 -35.37 -7.45 1.63
N ILE A 9 -35.33 -8.45 2.52
CA ILE A 9 -34.12 -8.85 3.24
C ILE A 9 -33.08 -9.42 2.26
N THR A 10 -33.50 -10.27 1.31
CA THR A 10 -32.59 -10.81 0.30
C THR A 10 -31.98 -9.71 -0.57
N LEU A 11 -32.78 -8.72 -1.00
CA LEU A 11 -32.26 -7.60 -1.79
C LEU A 11 -31.24 -6.74 -1.01
N MET A 12 -31.48 -6.51 0.28
CA MET A 12 -30.53 -5.80 1.15
C MET A 12 -29.22 -6.56 1.34
N LEU A 13 -29.28 -7.89 1.52
CA LEU A 13 -28.08 -8.72 1.69
C LEU A 13 -27.21 -8.74 0.43
N VAL A 14 -27.82 -8.80 -0.75
CA VAL A 14 -27.10 -8.76 -2.03
C VAL A 14 -26.49 -7.37 -2.26
N ALA A 15 -27.18 -6.29 -1.88
CA ALA A 15 -26.64 -4.93 -1.97
C ALA A 15 -25.46 -4.67 -1.02
N ALA A 16 -25.34 -5.44 0.07
CA ALA A 16 -24.25 -5.34 1.03
C ALA A 16 -23.01 -6.17 0.66
N ALA A 17 -23.05 -6.95 -0.43
CA ALA A 17 -21.92 -7.74 -0.90
C ALA A 17 -20.92 -6.84 -1.66
N THR A 18 -20.17 -6.01 -0.93
CA THR A 18 -19.02 -5.30 -1.48
C THR A 18 -17.81 -6.25 -1.53
N PRO A 19 -16.92 -6.14 -2.55
CA PRO A 19 -15.66 -6.87 -2.53
C PRO A 19 -14.89 -6.56 -1.25
N ALA A 20 -14.39 -7.59 -0.57
CA ALA A 20 -13.43 -7.40 0.50
C ALA A 20 -12.13 -6.90 -0.13
N LEU A 21 -11.80 -5.62 0.06
CA LEU A 21 -10.50 -5.08 -0.33
C LEU A 21 -9.45 -5.63 0.65
N ALA A 22 -8.77 -6.70 0.26
CA ALA A 22 -7.66 -7.26 1.00
C ALA A 22 -6.39 -6.42 0.78
N THR A 23 -6.44 -5.14 1.12
CA THR A 23 -5.24 -4.32 1.19
C THR A 23 -4.46 -4.71 2.43
N GLU A 24 -3.20 -5.04 2.26
CA GLU A 24 -2.30 -5.42 3.35
C GLU A 24 -1.23 -4.34 3.53
N SER A 25 -0.83 -4.09 4.78
CA SER A 25 0.27 -3.19 5.10
C SER A 25 1.46 -3.97 5.62
N ILE A 26 2.62 -3.82 4.97
CA ILE A 26 3.90 -4.31 5.49
C ILE A 26 4.56 -3.16 6.24
N VAL A 27 4.86 -3.36 7.52
CA VAL A 27 5.50 -2.35 8.37
C VAL A 27 6.80 -2.91 8.92
N CYS A 28 7.90 -2.24 8.61
CA CYS A 28 9.24 -2.59 9.08
C CYS A 28 9.87 -1.38 9.77
N SER A 29 10.53 -1.62 10.89
CA SER A 29 11.31 -0.60 11.60
C SER A 29 12.71 -1.13 11.93
N ALA A 30 13.70 -0.25 11.83
CA ALA A 30 15.04 -0.50 12.34
C ALA A 30 15.08 -0.29 13.86
N GLU A 31 16.04 -0.93 14.53
CA GLU A 31 16.25 -0.76 15.96
C GLU A 31 16.47 0.71 16.33
N GLY A 32 15.84 1.16 17.42
CA GLY A 32 15.94 2.54 17.89
C GLY A 32 15.29 3.59 16.97
N ASP A 33 14.34 3.17 16.13
CA ASP A 33 13.59 4.05 15.21
C ASP A 33 14.48 4.83 14.23
N ALA A 34 15.67 4.30 13.92
CA ALA A 34 16.62 4.95 13.01
C ALA A 34 16.08 5.05 11.57
N ALA A 35 15.19 4.14 11.19
CA ALA A 35 14.45 4.13 9.95
C ALA A 35 13.15 3.32 10.10
N SER A 36 12.12 3.67 9.34
CA SER A 36 10.89 2.89 9.22
C SER A 36 10.34 2.96 7.81
N ILE A 37 9.73 1.87 7.36
CA ILE A 37 9.01 1.81 6.09
C ILE A 37 7.65 1.15 6.29
N GLU A 38 6.61 1.79 5.77
CA GLU A 38 5.26 1.24 5.62
C GLU A 38 4.93 1.14 4.13
N ILE A 39 4.46 -0.02 3.72
CA ILE A 39 4.13 -0.32 2.34
C ILE A 39 2.69 -0.84 2.31
N LEU A 40 1.78 -0.05 1.73
CA LEU A 40 0.39 -0.46 1.52
C LEU A 40 0.29 -1.19 0.18
N MET A 41 -0.08 -2.46 0.24
CA MET A 41 -0.38 -3.29 -0.91
C MET A 41 -1.80 -3.06 -1.40
N GLY A 42 -1.93 -3.03 -2.73
CA GLY A 42 -3.18 -3.04 -3.47
C GLY A 42 -3.82 -4.43 -3.45
N HIS A 43 -4.91 -4.57 -4.21
CA HIS A 43 -5.84 -5.69 -4.13
C HIS A 43 -5.74 -6.66 -5.34
N THR A 44 -4.62 -6.64 -6.06
CA THR A 44 -4.41 -7.49 -7.25
C THR A 44 -3.58 -8.73 -6.91
N ALA A 45 -3.67 -9.78 -7.72
CA ALA A 45 -2.89 -11.02 -7.57
C ALA A 45 -1.39 -10.88 -7.92
N VAL A 46 -0.87 -9.66 -7.93
CA VAL A 46 0.52 -9.29 -8.21
C VAL A 46 0.93 -8.20 -7.22
N ILE A 47 2.23 -7.96 -7.06
CA ILE A 47 2.72 -6.82 -6.28
C ILE A 47 2.15 -5.54 -6.87
N ALA A 48 1.23 -4.93 -6.14
CA ALA A 48 0.67 -3.63 -6.46
C ALA A 48 0.95 -2.71 -5.28
N VAL A 49 2.02 -1.93 -5.38
CA VAL A 49 2.34 -0.95 -4.35
C VAL A 49 1.36 0.22 -4.45
N ALA A 50 0.44 0.32 -3.50
CA ALA A 50 -0.56 1.40 -3.46
C ALA A 50 -0.01 2.67 -2.77
N ARG A 51 0.79 2.49 -1.71
CA ARG A 51 1.48 3.58 -1.04
C ARG A 51 2.79 3.10 -0.44
N VAL A 52 3.81 3.96 -0.46
CA VAL A 52 5.00 3.81 0.39
C VAL A 52 5.15 5.05 1.26
N TRP A 53 5.49 4.80 2.52
CA TRP A 53 5.92 5.80 3.49
C TRP A 53 7.26 5.35 4.05
N LEU A 54 8.29 6.20 3.91
CA LEU A 54 9.65 5.91 4.36
C LEU A 54 10.13 7.06 5.24
N ASP A 55 10.64 6.73 6.42
CA ASP A 55 11.36 7.63 7.30
C ASP A 55 12.78 7.10 7.50
N ALA A 56 13.78 7.96 7.30
CA ALA A 56 15.17 7.64 7.62
C ALA A 56 15.99 8.93 7.74
N GLY A 57 16.87 9.01 8.75
CA GLY A 57 17.81 10.13 8.88
C GLY A 57 17.13 11.51 9.00
N GLY A 58 15.97 11.57 9.65
CA GLY A 58 15.18 12.80 9.81
C GLY A 58 14.51 13.31 8.53
N ARG A 59 14.43 12.48 7.50
CA ARG A 59 13.74 12.76 6.24
C ARG A 59 12.59 11.79 6.06
N ASN A 60 11.56 12.28 5.38
CA ASN A 60 10.36 11.54 5.06
C ASN A 60 10.14 11.53 3.54
N TRP A 61 9.78 10.36 3.00
CA TRP A 61 9.41 10.17 1.62
C TRP A 61 8.07 9.46 1.50
N THR A 62 7.19 9.96 0.65
CA THR A 62 5.88 9.36 0.40
C THR A 62 5.54 9.31 -1.08
N THR A 63 4.82 8.28 -1.52
CA THR A 63 4.33 8.20 -2.89
C THR A 63 3.13 9.10 -3.15
N ASP A 64 2.34 9.40 -2.13
CA ASP A 64 1.19 10.29 -2.22
C ASP A 64 1.57 11.79 -2.10
N GLY A 65 2.80 12.09 -1.66
CA GLY A 65 3.32 13.46 -1.60
C GLY A 65 2.68 14.29 -0.49
N GLN A 66 2.42 13.68 0.66
CA GLN A 66 1.84 14.35 1.82
C GLN A 66 2.65 15.60 2.24
N PRO A 67 2.03 16.68 2.74
CA PRO A 67 2.75 17.89 3.15
C PRO A 67 3.90 17.60 4.11
N GLY A 68 5.08 18.20 3.85
CA GLY A 68 6.30 17.97 4.64
C GLY A 68 7.11 16.73 4.23
N SER A 69 6.61 15.93 3.28
CA SER A 69 7.28 14.74 2.74
C SER A 69 7.91 15.02 1.38
N THR A 70 9.01 14.34 1.07
CA THR A 70 9.56 14.31 -0.29
C THR A 70 8.78 13.33 -1.13
N LYS A 71 8.19 13.79 -2.23
CA LYS A 71 7.44 12.90 -3.13
C LYS A 71 8.40 11.96 -3.87
N VAL A 72 8.10 10.66 -3.82
CA VAL A 72 8.78 9.60 -4.58
C VAL A 72 7.78 8.85 -5.44
N ILE A 73 8.28 8.03 -6.36
CA ILE A 73 7.48 7.12 -7.17
C ILE A 73 8.05 5.71 -7.08
N VAL A 74 7.18 4.72 -7.25
CA VAL A 74 7.60 3.32 -7.40
C VAL A 74 8.08 3.16 -8.83
N GLY A 75 9.39 2.98 -9.00
CA GLY A 75 9.98 2.73 -10.31
C GLY A 75 9.68 1.30 -10.76
N GLN A 76 10.04 0.34 -9.91
CA GLN A 76 9.82 -1.09 -10.13
C GLN A 76 9.54 -1.79 -8.80
N ALA A 77 8.83 -2.92 -8.85
CA ALA A 77 8.64 -3.81 -7.72
C ALA A 77 8.70 -5.26 -8.21
N PHE A 78 9.36 -6.13 -7.45
CA PHE A 78 9.58 -7.54 -7.75
C PHE A 78 9.53 -8.37 -6.45
N GLU A 79 9.12 -9.63 -6.55
CA GLU A 79 9.08 -10.59 -5.45
C GLU A 79 9.48 -11.96 -5.99
N ASP A 80 10.26 -12.68 -5.20
CA ASP A 80 10.55 -14.09 -5.35
C ASP A 80 10.28 -14.85 -4.05
N ASP A 81 10.60 -16.15 -4.04
CA ASP A 81 10.38 -17.03 -2.89
C ASP A 81 11.14 -16.62 -1.61
N GLN A 82 12.05 -15.64 -1.68
CA GLN A 82 12.92 -15.23 -0.57
C GLN A 82 12.71 -13.78 -0.15
N HIS A 83 12.38 -12.88 -1.08
CA HIS A 83 12.29 -11.46 -0.79
C HIS A 83 11.42 -10.68 -1.78
N MET A 84 10.98 -9.51 -1.32
CA MET A 84 10.39 -8.46 -2.14
C MET A 84 11.39 -7.32 -2.25
N ALA A 85 11.54 -6.78 -3.46
CA ALA A 85 12.35 -5.60 -3.76
C ALA A 85 11.47 -4.52 -4.39
N ILE A 86 11.60 -3.29 -3.90
CA ILE A 86 10.86 -2.12 -4.41
C ILE A 86 11.85 -0.97 -4.61
N ASP A 87 11.92 -0.47 -5.84
CA ASP A 87 12.73 0.70 -6.17
C ASP A 87 11.92 1.98 -6.03
N LEU A 88 12.39 2.88 -5.18
CA LEU A 88 11.84 4.23 -5.01
C LEU A 88 12.73 5.24 -5.72
N THR A 89 12.13 6.01 -6.64
CA THR A 89 12.85 7.03 -7.42
C THR A 89 12.26 8.42 -7.23
N ASP A 90 13.00 9.43 -7.65
CA ASP A 90 12.43 10.76 -7.85
C ASP A 90 11.38 10.76 -8.97
N GLY A 91 10.58 11.82 -9.06
CA GLY A 91 9.52 11.95 -10.05
C GLY A 91 9.98 11.95 -11.51
N GLY A 92 11.28 12.08 -11.78
CA GLY A 92 11.87 11.99 -13.11
C GLY A 92 12.57 10.67 -13.41
N ILE A 93 12.58 9.71 -12.48
CA ILE A 93 13.30 8.42 -12.58
C ILE A 93 14.80 8.66 -12.88
N ASN A 94 15.37 9.75 -12.37
CA ASN A 94 16.76 10.11 -12.65
C ASN A 94 17.72 9.58 -11.58
N SER A 95 17.22 9.32 -10.37
CA SER A 95 18.01 8.86 -9.24
C SER A 95 17.24 7.89 -8.34
N ILE A 96 17.97 6.93 -7.77
CA ILE A 96 17.47 6.04 -6.72
C ILE A 96 17.44 6.83 -5.41
N VAL A 97 16.28 6.92 -4.80
CA VAL A 97 16.08 7.69 -3.56
C VAL A 97 16.27 6.81 -2.33
N ALA A 98 15.95 5.52 -2.44
CA ALA A 98 16.20 4.51 -1.41
C ALA A 98 16.26 3.10 -2.02
N LYS A 99 17.01 2.20 -1.38
CA LYS A 99 17.05 0.76 -1.65
C LYS A 99 17.04 0.02 -0.31
N LEU A 100 16.16 -0.96 -0.16
CA LEU A 100 16.00 -1.80 1.03
C LEU A 100 16.20 -3.26 0.66
#